data_AF-A0A932XPE2-F1
#
_entry.id   AF-A0A932XPE2-F1
#
_cell.length_a   1.000
_cell.length_b   1.000
_cell.length_c   1.000
_cell.angle_alpha   90.00
_cell.angle_beta   90.00
_cell.angle_gamma   90.00
#
_symmetry.space_group_name_H-M   'P 1'
#
loop_
_entity.id
_entity.type
_entity.pdbx_description
1 polymer ?
#
loop_
_entity_poly.entity_id
_entity_poly.type
_entity_poly.pdbx_seq_one_letter_code
_entity_poly.pdbx_strand_id
1 'polypeptide(L)'
;MRGSASPNALPARSGVCLGGTGAPHARSGRSAARSARDEARVSVSHSITSDTVSEKLLISHSGPLHGTVTVSGAKNSVLPIMAASLLTNERSIIGNVPSVTDVHSMGEILRRLGAEVTLTGDRLVVNPNAYQGTVASYDLVSRMRASICVLGPLLARHGKAQVSMPGGCVIGPRPIDLHLKGMQALGVRITIEHGYVVAVAGKLKGARVHLGGTFGSSVLATGNVMMAATLAEGTTFIEQAACEPEVIDLANFLIAMGARIEGHGSPMIRVEGVERLHGVEYRIIPDRIEAGTLMIATAAVGGDVMIEGVRADHLGAVIDKLSEAGVHIEKLNGSLRVRASGQTRAVDVTTLPFPGFPTDLQAQMMALMAVSKGVSILTEKVYPERFMHISELNRMGASIMREGASAIVKGVEQLSGAPVTAPDLRASAALVLAGLAADNQTELSGLEHLERGYQRLEQQLVQVGAKIRRLGQDEQ
;
A
#
# COMPACT_ATOMS: atom_id res chain seq x y z
N MET A 1 -36.32 -1.47 -49.87
CA MET A 1 -36.02 -0.48 -50.94
C MET A 1 -34.61 0.06 -50.65
N ARG A 2 -33.62 -0.15 -51.52
CA ARG A 2 -33.15 0.79 -52.58
C ARG A 2 -32.86 2.20 -52.03
N GLY A 3 -31.65 2.77 -52.08
CA GLY A 3 -30.35 2.29 -52.62
C GLY A 3 -29.17 3.13 -52.06
N SER A 4 -27.90 2.71 -52.15
CA SER A 4 -26.93 2.97 -53.25
C SER A 4 -26.42 4.44 -53.33
N ALA A 5 -25.13 4.77 -53.43
CA ALA A 5 -23.90 3.96 -53.53
C ALA A 5 -22.61 4.74 -53.14
N SER A 6 -21.49 4.02 -53.01
CA SER A 6 -20.09 4.52 -52.99
C SER A 6 -19.45 4.36 -54.39
N PRO A 7 -18.13 4.56 -54.63
CA PRO A 7 -17.08 5.28 -53.88
C PRO A 7 -16.35 6.32 -54.79
N ASN A 8 -15.17 6.84 -54.39
CA ASN A 8 -14.16 7.27 -55.37
C ASN A 8 -12.72 7.20 -54.81
N ALA A 9 -11.70 7.24 -55.68
CA ALA A 9 -10.35 6.73 -55.41
C ALA A 9 -9.19 7.76 -55.53
N LEU A 10 -7.97 7.27 -55.23
CA LEU A 10 -6.67 7.96 -55.36
C LEU A 10 -6.35 8.41 -56.79
N PRO A 11 -5.40 9.35 -56.94
CA PRO A 11 -4.35 9.20 -57.95
C PRO A 11 -2.93 9.28 -57.36
N ALA A 12 -1.96 8.68 -58.05
CA ALA A 12 -0.53 8.78 -57.74
C ALA A 12 0.30 9.19 -58.98
N ARG A 13 1.37 9.97 -58.76
CA ARG A 13 2.47 10.28 -59.71
C ARG A 13 3.75 10.53 -58.88
N SER A 14 4.99 10.09 -59.14
CA SER A 14 5.73 9.45 -60.26
C SER A 14 6.79 10.37 -60.93
N GLY A 15 8.07 10.09 -60.65
CA GLY A 15 9.29 10.76 -61.21
C GLY A 15 10.48 10.57 -60.23
N VAL A 16 11.65 9.94 -60.49
CA VAL A 16 12.43 9.59 -61.71
C VAL A 16 13.13 10.80 -62.35
N CYS A 17 14.46 10.91 -62.57
CA CYS A 17 15.70 10.24 -62.10
C CYS A 17 16.92 11.20 -62.40
N LEU A 18 18.24 10.93 -62.54
CA LEU A 18 19.11 9.72 -62.67
C LEU A 18 20.61 10.06 -62.43
N GLY A 19 21.38 9.26 -61.66
CA GLY A 19 22.87 9.14 -61.73
C GLY A 19 23.75 10.23 -61.07
N GLY A 20 25.05 10.02 -60.82
CA GLY A 20 25.85 8.78 -60.90
C GLY A 20 27.39 8.96 -60.75
N THR A 21 28.08 7.90 -60.30
CA THR A 21 29.54 7.57 -60.45
C THR A 21 30.64 8.51 -59.89
N GLY A 22 31.66 7.94 -59.20
CA GLY A 22 32.96 8.60 -58.97
C GLY A 22 33.83 8.03 -57.83
N ALA A 23 34.92 7.32 -58.17
CA ALA A 23 35.94 6.78 -57.24
C ALA A 23 37.20 6.36 -58.05
N PRO A 24 38.32 5.92 -57.44
CA PRO A 24 38.98 6.32 -56.17
C PRO A 24 40.46 6.77 -56.41
N HIS A 25 41.17 7.25 -55.38
CA HIS A 25 42.66 7.34 -55.39
C HIS A 25 43.27 7.04 -54.00
N ALA A 26 44.57 6.69 -53.96
CA ALA A 26 45.22 6.03 -52.81
C ALA A 26 46.74 6.33 -52.70
N ARG A 27 47.40 5.76 -51.65
CA ARG A 27 48.82 5.97 -51.21
C ARG A 27 49.02 7.31 -50.49
N SER A 28 49.95 7.52 -49.55
CA SER A 28 50.90 6.71 -48.74
C SER A 28 51.41 7.63 -47.59
N GLY A 29 52.06 7.24 -46.49
CA GLY A 29 52.59 5.97 -45.96
C GLY A 29 53.75 6.24 -44.97
N ARG A 30 54.20 5.23 -44.21
CA ARG A 30 55.40 5.19 -43.31
C ARG A 30 55.43 5.98 -41.97
N SER A 31 55.65 5.18 -40.90
CA SER A 31 56.75 5.31 -39.91
C SER A 31 56.59 6.15 -38.62
N ALA A 32 56.16 5.45 -37.55
CA ALA A 32 56.82 5.32 -36.25
C ALA A 32 57.29 6.55 -35.42
N ALA A 33 56.72 6.67 -34.22
CA ALA A 33 57.44 7.02 -32.98
C ALA A 33 56.79 6.35 -31.76
N ARG A 34 57.54 6.16 -30.66
CA ARG A 34 57.04 5.58 -29.40
C ARG A 34 56.57 6.66 -28.43
N SER A 35 55.50 6.42 -27.69
CA SER A 35 55.51 6.58 -26.23
C SER A 35 54.44 5.69 -25.60
N ALA A 36 54.73 5.09 -24.45
CA ALA A 36 53.77 4.31 -23.68
C ALA A 36 53.37 5.10 -22.43
N ARG A 37 52.07 5.08 -22.12
CA ARG A 37 51.53 5.42 -20.80
C ARG A 37 50.37 4.47 -20.52
N ASP A 38 50.62 3.48 -19.68
CA ASP A 38 49.57 2.70 -19.04
C ASP A 38 48.87 3.59 -18.01
N GLU A 39 47.62 3.97 -18.28
CA GLU A 39 46.69 4.38 -17.24
C GLU A 39 45.79 3.19 -16.89
N ALA A 40 46.21 2.43 -15.89
CA ALA A 40 45.46 1.30 -15.38
C ALA A 40 44.11 1.78 -14.82
N ARG A 41 43.03 1.55 -15.56
CA ARG A 41 41.66 1.73 -15.08
C ARG A 41 41.39 0.71 -13.97
N VAL A 42 41.62 1.12 -12.72
CA VAL A 42 41.15 0.41 -11.53
C VAL A 42 39.63 0.52 -11.50
N SER A 43 38.95 -0.45 -12.12
CA SER A 43 37.51 -0.63 -12.00
C SER A 43 37.19 -1.12 -10.59
N VAL A 44 36.92 -0.19 -9.67
CA VAL A 44 36.50 -0.51 -8.30
C VAL A 44 35.07 -1.04 -8.33
N SER A 45 34.91 -2.30 -8.72
CA SER A 45 33.66 -3.04 -8.55
C SER A 45 33.39 -3.20 -7.06
N HIS A 46 32.47 -2.40 -6.52
CA HIS A 46 31.87 -2.67 -5.22
C HIS A 46 30.97 -3.91 -5.35
N SER A 47 31.59 -5.08 -5.29
CA SER A 47 30.90 -6.34 -5.05
C SER A 47 30.35 -6.31 -3.62
N ILE A 48 29.07 -5.97 -3.49
CA ILE A 48 28.34 -6.09 -2.23
C ILE A 48 28.07 -7.58 -1.97
N THR A 49 29.12 -8.31 -1.59
CA THR A 49 29.01 -9.66 -1.03
C THR A 49 28.61 -9.56 0.42
N SER A 50 27.35 -9.19 0.65
CA SER A 50 26.67 -9.39 1.94
C SER A 50 25.63 -10.49 1.75
N ASP A 51 26.09 -11.74 1.62
CA ASP A 51 25.25 -12.94 1.64
C ASP A 51 24.76 -13.21 3.07
N THR A 52 24.11 -12.21 3.67
CA THR A 52 23.23 -12.42 4.82
C THR A 52 22.05 -13.23 4.33
N VAL A 53 22.06 -14.53 4.61
CA VAL A 53 20.95 -15.43 4.30
C VAL A 53 19.67 -14.82 4.87
N SER A 54 18.76 -14.42 3.98
CA SER A 54 17.48 -13.84 4.36
C SER A 54 16.53 -14.93 4.83
N GLU A 55 15.74 -14.63 5.86
CA GLU A 55 14.73 -15.54 6.36
C GLU A 55 13.70 -15.86 5.27
N LYS A 56 13.23 -17.12 5.25
CA LYS A 56 12.26 -17.62 4.27
C LYS A 56 11.05 -18.22 4.97
N LEU A 57 9.88 -18.16 4.34
CA LEU A 57 8.75 -19.02 4.68
C LEU A 57 8.72 -20.21 3.73
N LEU A 58 8.93 -21.42 4.26
CA LEU A 58 8.67 -22.66 3.54
C LEU A 58 7.20 -23.04 3.75
N ILE A 59 6.42 -22.95 2.68
CA ILE A 59 4.97 -23.18 2.66
C ILE A 59 4.72 -24.48 1.92
N SER A 60 4.01 -25.42 2.54
CA SER A 60 3.60 -26.70 1.92
C SER A 60 2.11 -26.71 1.60
N HIS A 61 1.70 -27.55 0.65
CA HIS A 61 0.29 -27.77 0.34
C HIS A 61 -0.53 -28.00 1.62
N SER A 62 -1.50 -27.12 1.86
CA SER A 62 -2.32 -27.12 3.06
C SER A 62 -3.73 -27.64 2.75
N GLY A 63 -4.26 -28.46 3.66
CA GLY A 63 -5.65 -28.91 3.56
C GLY A 63 -6.62 -27.81 4.00
N PRO A 64 -7.93 -28.14 4.07
CA PRO A 64 -8.96 -27.23 4.56
C PRO A 64 -8.59 -26.64 5.92
N LEU A 65 -8.68 -25.30 6.05
CA LEU A 65 -8.34 -24.59 7.28
C LEU A 65 -9.47 -24.68 8.30
N HIS A 66 -9.14 -24.93 9.57
CA HIS A 66 -10.13 -25.14 10.61
C HIS A 66 -9.72 -24.51 11.94
N GLY A 67 -10.64 -23.78 12.57
CA GLY A 67 -10.46 -23.22 13.91
C GLY A 67 -10.82 -21.73 14.00
N THR A 68 -10.14 -21.01 14.89
CA THR A 68 -10.38 -19.59 15.17
C THR A 68 -9.09 -18.79 15.08
N VAL A 69 -9.13 -17.63 14.44
CA VAL A 69 -8.06 -16.62 14.40
C VAL A 69 -8.58 -15.27 14.85
N THR A 70 -7.75 -14.47 15.49
CA THR A 70 -8.09 -13.08 15.87
C THR A 70 -7.28 -12.10 15.02
N VAL A 71 -7.95 -11.05 14.54
CA VAL A 71 -7.40 -9.99 13.69
C VAL A 71 -6.75 -8.90 14.56
N SER A 72 -5.63 -8.35 14.09
CA SER A 72 -4.89 -7.26 14.73
C SER A 72 -5.58 -5.89 14.50
N GLY A 73 -5.08 -4.81 15.09
CA GLY A 73 -5.53 -3.46 14.73
C GLY A 73 -5.01 -2.98 13.37
N ALA A 74 -5.77 -2.10 12.73
CA ALA A 74 -5.51 -1.58 11.39
C ALA A 74 -4.20 -0.80 11.33
N LYS A 75 -3.20 -1.36 10.63
CA LYS A 75 -1.92 -0.67 10.41
C LYS A 75 -2.14 0.67 9.69
N ASN A 76 -3.04 0.68 8.72
CA ASN A 76 -3.36 1.88 7.95
C ASN A 76 -4.10 2.97 8.79
N SER A 77 -4.64 2.63 9.97
CA SER A 77 -5.24 3.60 10.92
C SER A 77 -4.24 4.07 11.98
N VAL A 78 -3.47 3.15 12.59
CA VAL A 78 -2.54 3.52 13.66
C VAL A 78 -1.45 4.49 13.18
N LEU A 79 -0.97 4.38 11.93
CA LEU A 79 0.09 5.26 11.42
C LEU A 79 -0.31 6.76 11.40
N PRO A 80 -1.47 7.18 10.84
CA PRO A 80 -1.92 8.57 10.98
C PRO A 80 -2.33 8.93 12.42
N ILE A 81 -2.87 8.02 13.23
CA ILE A 81 -3.21 8.30 14.64
C ILE A 81 -1.96 8.56 15.51
N MET A 82 -0.85 7.86 15.24
CA MET A 82 0.46 8.14 15.81
C MET A 82 0.94 9.56 15.47
N ALA A 83 0.77 9.99 14.22
CA ALA A 83 1.09 11.37 13.81
C ALA A 83 0.13 12.40 14.45
N ALA A 84 -1.17 12.09 14.53
CA ALA A 84 -2.18 12.93 15.17
C ALA A 84 -1.91 13.15 16.66
N SER A 85 -1.28 12.19 17.35
CA SER A 85 -0.87 12.33 18.75
C SER A 85 0.07 13.52 19.00
N LEU A 86 0.77 14.02 17.97
CA LEU A 86 1.56 15.25 18.06
C LEU A 86 0.71 16.54 18.20
N LEU A 87 -0.61 16.49 17.97
CA LEU A 87 -1.48 17.67 18.02
C LEU A 87 -1.71 18.22 19.45
N THR A 88 -1.21 17.55 20.48
CA THR A 88 -1.28 17.99 21.88
C THR A 88 0.10 17.97 22.57
N ASN A 89 0.19 18.51 23.78
CA ASN A 89 1.33 18.28 24.69
C ASN A 89 1.08 17.09 25.64
N GLU A 90 -0.16 16.62 25.74
CA GLU A 90 -0.59 15.58 26.67
C GLU A 90 -0.34 14.17 26.12
N ARG A 91 -0.13 13.18 27.00
CA ARG A 91 0.10 11.80 26.58
C ARG A 91 -1.14 11.21 25.90
N SER A 92 -0.94 10.44 24.83
CA SER A 92 -1.96 9.59 24.23
C SER A 92 -1.59 8.11 24.41
N ILE A 93 -2.60 7.29 24.65
CA ILE A 93 -2.50 5.87 24.96
C ILE A 93 -3.38 5.13 23.95
N ILE A 94 -2.79 4.23 23.18
CA ILE A 94 -3.42 3.63 22.01
C ILE A 94 -3.28 2.11 22.14
N GLY A 95 -4.41 1.42 22.34
CA GLY A 95 -4.48 -0.05 22.36
C GLY A 95 -4.84 -0.65 21.00
N ASN A 96 -4.74 -1.98 20.87
CA ASN A 96 -4.88 -2.73 19.62
C ASN A 96 -3.83 -2.39 18.56
N VAL A 97 -2.60 -2.04 18.95
CA VAL A 97 -1.55 -1.63 18.01
C VAL A 97 -0.80 -2.85 17.45
N PRO A 98 -0.76 -3.05 16.13
CA PRO A 98 0.02 -4.13 15.52
C PRO A 98 1.53 -3.86 15.61
N SER A 99 2.29 -4.85 16.09
CA SER A 99 3.75 -4.84 16.07
C SER A 99 4.25 -5.23 14.67
N VAL A 100 4.27 -4.26 13.76
CA VAL A 100 4.75 -4.37 12.38
C VAL A 100 5.76 -3.27 12.04
N THR A 101 6.64 -3.51 11.06
CA THR A 101 7.85 -2.69 10.82
C THR A 101 7.53 -1.22 10.45
N ASP A 102 6.41 -0.94 9.79
CA ASP A 102 5.94 0.43 9.54
C ASP A 102 5.60 1.17 10.87
N VAL A 103 5.02 0.49 11.87
CA VAL A 103 4.66 1.09 13.18
C VAL A 103 5.90 1.42 13.99
N HIS A 104 6.87 0.51 14.05
CA HIS A 104 8.18 0.76 14.67
C HIS A 104 8.92 1.92 13.98
N SER A 105 8.82 2.01 12.65
CA SER A 105 9.37 3.13 11.86
C SER A 105 8.68 4.46 12.15
N MET A 106 7.36 4.49 12.34
CA MET A 106 6.65 5.69 12.78
C MET A 106 7.05 6.09 14.20
N GLY A 107 7.22 5.14 15.11
CA GLY A 107 7.70 5.42 16.47
C GLY A 107 9.07 6.09 16.48
N GLU A 108 10.00 5.64 15.63
CA GLU A 108 11.31 6.28 15.45
C GLU A 108 11.21 7.70 14.86
N ILE A 109 10.31 7.93 13.89
CA ILE A 109 10.05 9.29 13.35
C ILE A 109 9.62 10.24 14.48
N LEU A 110 8.66 9.82 15.31
CA LEU A 110 8.18 10.64 16.42
C LEU A 110 9.25 10.90 17.48
N ARG A 111 10.11 9.90 17.78
CA ARG A 111 11.26 10.08 18.68
C ARG A 111 12.25 11.12 18.16
N ARG A 112 12.55 11.11 16.85
CA ARG A 112 13.46 12.12 16.26
C ARG A 112 12.85 13.52 16.15
N LEU A 113 11.53 13.64 16.16
CA LEU A 113 10.84 14.92 16.33
C LEU A 113 10.86 15.41 17.80
N GLY A 114 11.17 14.52 18.76
CA GLY A 114 11.34 14.83 20.18
C GLY A 114 10.22 14.33 21.11
N ALA A 115 9.32 13.47 20.62
CA ALA A 115 8.30 12.83 21.44
C ALA A 115 8.78 11.49 22.03
N GLU A 116 8.35 11.14 23.23
CA GLU A 116 8.58 9.80 23.79
C GLU A 116 7.58 8.82 23.18
N VAL A 117 8.05 7.66 22.71
CA VAL A 117 7.20 6.60 22.14
C VAL A 117 7.63 5.22 22.62
N THR A 118 6.71 4.53 23.29
CA THR A 118 6.90 3.18 23.86
C THR A 118 5.76 2.27 23.41
N LEU A 119 6.09 1.11 22.84
CA LEU A 119 5.13 0.04 22.51
C LEU A 119 5.40 -1.16 23.44
N THR A 120 4.36 -1.72 24.03
CA THR A 120 4.47 -2.89 24.92
C THR A 120 3.22 -3.76 24.74
N GLY A 121 3.39 -4.94 24.17
CA GLY A 121 2.26 -5.72 23.66
C GLY A 121 1.53 -4.96 22.55
N ASP A 122 0.20 -4.88 22.63
CA ASP A 122 -0.65 -4.06 21.75
C ASP A 122 -0.87 -2.62 22.25
N ARG A 123 -0.22 -2.22 23.36
CA ARG A 123 -0.39 -0.89 23.99
C ARG A 123 0.78 0.02 23.63
N LEU A 124 0.50 1.02 22.81
CA LEU A 124 1.37 2.13 22.49
C LEU A 124 1.10 3.31 23.43
N VAL A 125 2.15 3.99 23.86
CA VAL A 125 2.10 5.28 24.53
C VAL A 125 2.92 6.27 23.72
N VAL A 126 2.31 7.40 23.37
CA VAL A 126 2.96 8.55 22.73
C VAL A 126 2.85 9.73 23.69
N ASN A 127 3.98 10.26 24.15
CA ASN A 127 4.03 11.42 25.03
C ASN A 127 4.80 12.58 24.34
N PRO A 128 4.09 13.59 23.80
CA PRO A 128 4.71 14.63 22.98
C PRO A 128 5.63 15.59 23.74
N ASN A 129 5.56 15.71 25.08
CA ASN A 129 6.49 16.49 25.92
C ASN A 129 6.83 17.93 25.43
N ALA A 130 5.92 18.60 24.72
CA ALA A 130 6.17 19.87 24.03
C ALA A 130 7.41 19.83 23.08
N TYR A 131 7.55 18.75 22.32
CA TYR A 131 8.56 18.53 21.28
C TYR A 131 8.75 19.74 20.35
N GLN A 132 9.98 19.91 19.84
CA GLN A 132 10.39 21.07 19.02
C GLN A 132 10.86 20.69 17.62
N GLY A 133 10.97 19.40 17.30
CA GLY A 133 11.39 18.92 15.99
C GLY A 133 10.33 19.19 14.93
N THR A 134 10.73 19.89 13.86
CA THR A 134 9.89 20.17 12.69
C THR A 134 10.45 19.57 11.40
N VAL A 135 11.40 18.63 11.50
CA VAL A 135 12.12 18.04 10.36
C VAL A 135 11.98 16.52 10.36
N ALA A 136 11.39 15.95 9.30
CA ALA A 136 11.37 14.51 9.05
C ALA A 136 12.34 14.18 7.92
N SER A 137 13.52 13.67 8.30
CA SER A 137 14.68 13.46 7.43
C SER A 137 14.51 12.32 6.43
N TYR A 138 15.30 12.37 5.34
CA TYR A 138 15.27 11.38 4.26
C TYR A 138 15.50 9.94 4.74
N ASP A 139 16.42 9.71 5.69
CA ASP A 139 16.77 8.38 6.21
C ASP A 139 15.63 7.72 7.01
N LEU A 140 14.68 8.51 7.49
CA LEU A 140 13.42 8.06 8.09
C LEU A 140 12.34 7.86 7.03
N VAL A 141 12.10 8.89 6.20
CA VAL A 141 10.98 8.96 5.25
C VAL A 141 11.11 7.95 4.11
N SER A 142 12.33 7.72 3.61
CA SER A 142 12.60 6.79 2.51
C SER A 142 12.17 5.35 2.81
N ARG A 143 12.20 4.94 4.09
CA ARG A 143 11.77 3.60 4.54
C ARG A 143 10.25 3.39 4.46
N MET A 144 9.47 4.46 4.64
CA MET A 144 8.01 4.38 4.76
C MET A 144 7.32 5.64 4.21
N ARG A 145 6.65 5.51 3.04
CA ARG A 145 5.87 6.61 2.42
C ARG A 145 4.80 7.22 3.34
N ALA A 146 4.25 6.45 4.27
CA ALA A 146 3.23 6.93 5.23
C ALA A 146 3.77 7.96 6.25
N SER A 147 5.09 8.14 6.36
CA SER A 147 5.73 9.20 7.15
C SER A 147 5.22 10.61 6.81
N ILE A 148 4.71 10.83 5.59
CA ILE A 148 4.05 12.09 5.18
C ILE A 148 2.86 12.49 6.07
N CYS A 149 2.34 11.60 6.92
CA CYS A 149 1.29 11.91 7.89
C CYS A 149 1.71 12.94 8.96
N VAL A 150 3.00 13.14 9.23
CA VAL A 150 3.44 14.16 10.20
C VAL A 150 3.33 15.60 9.68
N LEU A 151 3.15 15.80 8.37
CA LEU A 151 3.13 17.13 7.75
C LEU A 151 2.01 18.02 8.34
N GLY A 152 0.78 17.51 8.43
CA GLY A 152 -0.36 18.24 9.00
C GLY A 152 -0.17 18.61 10.47
N PRO A 153 0.11 17.65 11.37
CA PRO A 153 0.38 17.93 12.78
C PRO A 153 1.54 18.91 13.02
N LEU A 154 2.66 18.79 12.28
CA LEU A 154 3.79 19.73 12.43
C LEU A 154 3.40 21.16 12.04
N LEU A 155 2.66 21.33 10.93
CA LEU A 155 2.16 22.64 10.50
C LEU A 155 1.14 23.23 11.49
N ALA A 156 0.23 22.41 12.01
CA ALA A 156 -0.76 22.82 13.00
C ALA A 156 -0.14 23.26 14.33
N ARG A 157 0.96 22.61 14.75
CA ARG A 157 1.62 22.87 16.04
C ARG A 157 2.66 23.98 16.01
N HIS A 158 3.40 24.13 14.91
CA HIS A 158 4.60 24.97 14.85
C HIS A 158 4.56 26.02 13.73
N GLY A 159 3.53 26.02 12.88
CA GLY A 159 3.48 26.82 11.66
C GLY A 159 4.54 26.45 10.61
N LYS A 160 5.35 25.41 10.84
CA LYS A 160 6.44 25.02 9.94
C LYS A 160 6.68 23.51 9.95
N ALA A 161 7.02 22.96 8.80
CA ALA A 161 7.44 21.57 8.64
C ALA A 161 8.41 21.43 7.47
N GLN A 162 9.41 20.57 7.62
CA GLN A 162 10.30 20.13 6.56
C GLN A 162 10.23 18.61 6.48
N VAL A 163 9.59 18.06 5.46
CA VAL A 163 9.39 16.61 5.30
C VAL A 163 10.02 16.18 3.98
N SER A 164 10.92 15.19 4.01
CA SER A 164 11.50 14.66 2.77
C SER A 164 10.40 14.24 1.79
N MET A 165 10.57 14.46 0.49
CA MET A 165 9.65 13.90 -0.49
C MET A 165 9.81 12.38 -0.51
N PRO A 166 8.72 11.59 -0.40
CA PRO A 166 8.79 10.15 -0.60
C PRO A 166 9.02 9.84 -2.09
N GLY A 167 10.08 9.11 -2.40
CA GLY A 167 10.55 8.85 -3.77
C GLY A 167 9.65 7.94 -4.63
N GLY A 168 10.25 7.13 -5.52
CA GLY A 168 9.51 6.14 -6.33
C GLY A 168 8.78 5.10 -5.47
N CYS A 169 7.84 4.37 -6.07
CA CYS A 169 7.12 3.29 -5.41
C CYS A 169 6.87 2.14 -6.41
N VAL A 170 7.14 0.90 -6.00
CA VAL A 170 7.08 -0.28 -6.88
C VAL A 170 5.68 -0.58 -7.44
N ILE A 171 4.62 -0.08 -6.79
CA ILE A 171 3.23 -0.21 -7.25
C ILE A 171 2.79 0.93 -8.19
N GLY A 172 3.71 1.76 -8.67
CA GLY A 172 3.46 2.86 -9.60
C GLY A 172 3.57 4.27 -8.98
N PRO A 173 3.23 5.33 -9.75
CA PRO A 173 3.34 6.71 -9.31
C PRO A 173 2.31 7.04 -8.21
N ARG A 174 2.78 7.65 -7.12
CA ARG A 174 1.96 8.02 -5.95
C ARG A 174 2.26 9.45 -5.50
N PRO A 175 1.87 10.47 -6.29
CA PRO A 175 2.22 11.86 -6.01
C PRO A 175 1.63 12.34 -4.68
N ILE A 176 2.26 13.38 -4.11
CA ILE A 176 1.83 14.03 -2.86
C ILE A 176 1.12 15.38 -3.13
N ASP A 177 0.82 15.68 -4.40
CA ASP A 177 0.21 16.92 -4.87
C ASP A 177 -1.07 17.26 -4.12
N LEU A 178 -1.94 16.28 -3.84
CA LEU A 178 -3.17 16.48 -3.05
C LEU A 178 -2.89 16.90 -1.60
N HIS A 179 -1.77 16.47 -1.01
CA HIS A 179 -1.34 16.94 0.32
C HIS A 179 -0.89 18.41 0.22
N LEU A 180 -0.08 18.75 -0.79
CA LEU A 180 0.46 20.11 -0.95
C LEU A 180 -0.66 21.11 -1.27
N LYS A 181 -1.55 20.78 -2.22
CA LYS A 181 -2.77 21.52 -2.56
C LYS A 181 -3.64 21.75 -1.33
N GLY A 182 -3.82 20.72 -0.51
CA GLY A 182 -4.58 20.78 0.72
C GLY A 182 -4.01 21.74 1.76
N MET A 183 -2.70 21.67 2.00
CA MET A 183 -2.01 22.58 2.92
C MET A 183 -1.97 24.02 2.38
N GLN A 184 -1.75 24.20 1.08
CA GLN A 184 -1.79 25.53 0.43
C GLN A 184 -3.16 26.21 0.60
N ALA A 185 -4.25 25.45 0.50
CA ALA A 185 -5.60 25.98 0.74
C ALA A 185 -5.81 26.44 2.20
N LEU A 186 -5.12 25.83 3.18
CA LEU A 186 -5.09 26.28 4.58
C LEU A 186 -4.14 27.47 4.84
N GLY A 187 -3.57 28.08 3.81
CA GLY A 187 -2.68 29.24 3.90
C GLY A 187 -1.18 28.92 4.01
N VAL A 188 -0.76 27.68 3.75
CA VAL A 188 0.64 27.26 3.85
C VAL A 188 1.42 27.60 2.58
N ARG A 189 2.50 28.37 2.71
CA ARG A 189 3.50 28.56 1.65
C ARG A 189 4.38 27.32 1.58
N ILE A 190 4.47 26.70 0.40
CA ILE A 190 5.27 25.49 0.18
C ILE A 190 6.31 25.73 -0.92
N THR A 191 7.54 25.31 -0.66
CA THR A 191 8.63 25.18 -1.63
C THR A 191 9.17 23.74 -1.62
N ILE A 192 9.86 23.34 -2.69
CA ILE A 192 10.54 22.04 -2.79
C ILE A 192 12.04 22.32 -2.93
N GLU A 193 12.80 21.97 -1.91
CA GLU A 193 14.21 22.37 -1.76
C GLU A 193 15.04 21.14 -1.38
N HIS A 194 16.08 20.82 -2.15
CA HIS A 194 16.97 19.67 -1.92
C HIS A 194 16.26 18.31 -1.69
N GLY A 195 15.10 18.11 -2.31
CA GLY A 195 14.29 16.90 -2.15
C GLY A 195 13.33 16.91 -0.95
N TYR A 196 13.23 18.02 -0.21
CA TYR A 196 12.29 18.21 0.90
C TYR A 196 11.10 19.09 0.48
N VAL A 197 9.92 18.77 1.01
CA VAL A 197 8.80 19.70 1.13
C VAL A 197 9.11 20.65 2.28
N VAL A 198 9.35 21.93 1.98
CA VAL A 198 9.54 22.99 2.98
C VAL A 198 8.23 23.78 3.05
N ALA A 199 7.54 23.71 4.18
CA ALA A 199 6.19 24.22 4.35
C ALA A 199 6.13 25.18 5.55
N VAL A 200 5.59 26.39 5.35
CA VAL A 200 5.55 27.47 6.36
C VAL A 200 4.23 28.25 6.29
N ALA A 201 3.62 28.54 7.44
CA ALA A 201 2.44 29.38 7.65
C ALA A 201 2.59 30.20 8.94
N GLY A 202 1.92 31.36 9.02
CA GLY A 202 1.85 32.14 10.26
C GLY A 202 0.80 31.59 11.23
N LYS A 203 -0.43 31.46 10.73
CA LYS A 203 -1.50 30.61 11.28
C LYS A 203 -2.14 29.87 10.11
N LEU A 204 -2.58 28.64 10.34
CA LEU A 204 -3.48 27.96 9.40
C LEU A 204 -4.86 28.61 9.45
N LYS A 205 -5.57 28.66 8.31
CA LYS A 205 -6.93 29.19 8.22
C LYS A 205 -7.88 28.19 7.58
N GLY A 206 -9.13 28.16 8.04
CA GLY A 206 -10.17 27.30 7.48
C GLY A 206 -10.52 27.68 6.04
N ALA A 207 -10.66 26.67 5.16
CA ALA A 207 -10.91 26.86 3.73
C ALA A 207 -11.77 25.74 3.13
N ARG A 208 -12.30 25.94 1.91
CA ARG A 208 -12.83 24.84 1.10
C ARG A 208 -11.68 24.18 0.33
N VAL A 209 -11.55 22.87 0.45
CA VAL A 209 -10.39 22.10 -0.02
C VAL A 209 -10.86 20.90 -0.85
N HIS A 210 -10.62 20.94 -2.15
CA HIS A 210 -11.04 19.86 -3.07
C HIS A 210 -9.92 18.83 -3.29
N LEU A 211 -10.05 17.64 -2.73
CA LEU A 211 -9.02 16.59 -2.74
C LEU A 211 -9.21 15.49 -3.80
N GLY A 212 -10.08 15.72 -4.80
CA GLY A 212 -10.16 14.85 -5.97
C GLY A 212 -8.89 14.95 -6.83
N GLY A 213 -8.33 13.80 -7.19
CA GLY A 213 -7.23 13.63 -8.16
C GLY A 213 -7.52 12.54 -9.19
N THR A 214 -6.55 12.27 -10.08
CA THR A 214 -6.70 11.39 -11.26
C THR A 214 -7.22 9.98 -10.94
N PHE A 215 -6.87 9.45 -9.77
CA PHE A 215 -7.24 8.09 -9.32
C PHE A 215 -8.27 8.11 -8.16
N GLY A 216 -9.02 9.22 -8.02
CA GLY A 216 -10.01 9.43 -6.97
C GLY A 216 -9.47 10.21 -5.75
N SER A 217 -10.03 9.92 -4.58
CA SER A 217 -9.68 10.53 -3.29
C SER A 217 -8.40 9.92 -2.69
N SER A 218 -7.59 10.74 -2.01
CA SER A 218 -6.39 10.25 -1.29
C SER A 218 -6.62 10.17 0.23
N VAL A 219 -6.48 8.96 0.77
CA VAL A 219 -6.60 8.63 2.22
C VAL A 219 -5.67 9.50 3.06
N LEU A 220 -4.37 9.49 2.76
CA LEU A 220 -3.38 10.20 3.57
C LEU A 220 -3.35 11.71 3.31
N ALA A 221 -3.89 12.20 2.19
CA ALA A 221 -4.10 13.63 1.98
C ALA A 221 -5.29 14.12 2.80
N THR A 222 -6.42 13.37 2.78
CA THR A 222 -7.61 13.64 3.59
C THR A 222 -7.25 13.68 5.07
N GLY A 223 -6.53 12.65 5.57
CA GLY A 223 -6.05 12.61 6.95
C GLY A 223 -5.11 13.77 7.30
N ASN A 224 -4.17 14.13 6.43
CA ASN A 224 -3.27 15.27 6.65
C ASN A 224 -4.02 16.60 6.76
N VAL A 225 -4.92 16.89 5.82
CA VAL A 225 -5.72 18.14 5.83
C VAL A 225 -6.66 18.17 7.03
N MET A 226 -7.27 17.03 7.38
CA MET A 226 -8.13 16.92 8.55
C MET A 226 -7.35 17.19 9.86
N MET A 227 -6.18 16.59 10.04
CA MET A 227 -5.29 16.86 11.17
C MET A 227 -4.82 18.32 11.22
N ALA A 228 -4.48 18.92 10.07
CA ALA A 228 -4.06 20.32 10.02
C ALA A 228 -5.21 21.30 10.34
N ALA A 229 -6.43 20.97 9.90
CA ALA A 229 -7.61 21.79 10.10
C ALA A 229 -8.10 21.83 11.56
N THR A 230 -7.75 20.87 12.41
CA THR A 230 -8.24 20.83 13.81
C THR A 230 -7.74 22.01 14.66
N LEU A 231 -6.62 22.64 14.31
CA LEU A 231 -6.07 23.82 14.99
C LEU A 231 -6.02 25.06 14.06
N ALA A 232 -6.79 25.05 12.97
CA ALA A 232 -6.84 26.18 12.03
C ALA A 232 -7.86 27.24 12.46
N GLU A 233 -7.63 28.50 12.07
CA GLU A 233 -8.55 29.61 12.35
C GLU A 233 -9.80 29.52 11.45
N GLY A 234 -10.91 29.01 11.99
CA GLY A 234 -12.21 28.91 11.32
C GLY A 234 -12.63 27.50 10.90
N THR A 235 -13.48 27.39 9.88
CA THR A 235 -14.01 26.10 9.38
C THR A 235 -13.36 25.69 8.06
N THR A 236 -12.88 24.45 8.00
CA THR A 236 -12.45 23.76 6.78
C THR A 236 -13.55 22.85 6.26
N PHE A 237 -13.75 22.82 4.95
CA PHE A 237 -14.57 21.83 4.25
C PHE A 237 -13.68 21.02 3.30
N ILE A 238 -13.52 19.73 3.54
CA ILE A 238 -12.75 18.81 2.70
C ILE A 238 -13.72 18.11 1.76
N GLU A 239 -13.66 18.44 0.47
CA GLU A 239 -14.48 17.87 -0.61
C GLU A 239 -13.70 16.77 -1.35
N GLN A 240 -14.40 15.74 -1.85
CA GLN A 240 -13.78 14.51 -2.35
C GLN A 240 -12.85 13.87 -1.30
N ALA A 241 -13.31 13.91 -0.05
CA ALA A 241 -12.65 13.26 1.07
C ALA A 241 -12.67 11.73 0.90
N ALA A 242 -11.57 11.09 1.28
CA ALA A 242 -11.48 9.64 1.33
C ALA A 242 -12.42 9.08 2.42
N CYS A 243 -13.20 8.06 2.07
CA CYS A 243 -14.29 7.52 2.90
C CYS A 243 -13.89 6.26 3.69
N GLU A 244 -12.65 5.80 3.52
CA GLU A 244 -12.09 4.60 4.13
C GLU A 244 -12.29 4.53 5.67
N PRO A 245 -12.51 3.33 6.25
CA PRO A 245 -12.60 3.12 7.68
C PRO A 245 -11.45 3.71 8.50
N GLU A 246 -10.24 3.76 7.95
CA GLU A 246 -9.07 4.35 8.60
C GLU A 246 -9.13 5.89 8.67
N VAL A 247 -9.90 6.55 7.78
CA VAL A 247 -10.18 8.00 7.88
C VAL A 247 -11.26 8.26 8.93
N ILE A 248 -12.26 7.38 9.01
CA ILE A 248 -13.29 7.41 10.06
C ILE A 248 -12.65 7.23 11.45
N ASP A 249 -11.73 6.27 11.60
CA ASP A 249 -11.03 6.02 12.87
C ASP A 249 -10.11 7.18 13.26
N LEU A 250 -9.38 7.77 12.30
CA LEU A 250 -8.61 9.01 12.55
C LEU A 250 -9.52 10.18 12.97
N ALA A 251 -10.69 10.35 12.35
CA ALA A 251 -11.63 11.38 12.74
C ALA A 251 -12.16 11.16 14.17
N ASN A 252 -12.51 9.93 14.52
CA ASN A 252 -12.96 9.56 15.87
C ASN A 252 -11.86 9.77 16.93
N PHE A 253 -10.60 9.45 16.62
CA PHE A 253 -9.47 9.77 17.48
C PHE A 253 -9.35 11.28 17.71
N LEU A 254 -9.39 12.10 16.65
CA LEU A 254 -9.34 13.56 16.76
C LEU A 254 -10.53 14.14 17.53
N ILE A 255 -11.74 13.60 17.35
CA ILE A 255 -12.94 13.99 18.11
C ILE A 255 -12.76 13.66 19.60
N ALA A 256 -12.21 12.49 19.93
CA ALA A 256 -11.89 12.14 21.32
C ALA A 256 -10.86 13.10 21.93
N MET A 257 -9.90 13.60 21.15
CA MET A 257 -8.97 14.66 21.57
C MET A 257 -9.63 16.05 21.73
N GLY A 258 -10.91 16.22 21.35
CA GLY A 258 -11.66 17.46 21.45
C GLY A 258 -11.89 18.22 20.12
N ALA A 259 -11.56 17.65 18.96
CA ALA A 259 -11.78 18.29 17.67
C ALA A 259 -13.27 18.27 17.27
N ARG A 260 -13.70 19.28 16.51
CA ARG A 260 -15.06 19.36 15.94
C ARG A 260 -15.05 18.88 14.49
N ILE A 261 -15.41 17.62 14.25
CA ILE A 261 -15.36 16.99 12.92
C ILE A 261 -16.70 16.31 12.60
N GLU A 262 -17.30 16.69 11.47
CA GLU A 262 -18.58 16.17 10.98
C GLU A 262 -18.45 15.63 9.55
N GLY A 263 -19.30 14.67 9.15
CA GLY A 263 -19.32 14.12 7.79
C GLY A 263 -18.17 13.16 7.45
N HIS A 264 -17.34 12.78 8.43
CA HIS A 264 -16.30 11.77 8.26
C HIS A 264 -16.90 10.42 7.83
N GLY A 265 -16.27 9.74 6.87
CA GLY A 265 -16.86 8.58 6.18
C GLY A 265 -17.79 8.93 5.01
N SER A 266 -17.95 10.22 4.69
CA SER A 266 -18.58 10.70 3.46
C SER A 266 -17.60 11.54 2.61
N PRO A 267 -17.89 11.80 1.32
CA PRO A 267 -17.03 12.63 0.47
C PRO A 267 -16.94 14.11 0.85
N MET A 268 -17.64 14.57 1.90
CA MET A 268 -17.54 15.92 2.44
C MET A 268 -17.35 15.90 3.97
N ILE A 269 -16.17 16.31 4.44
CA ILE A 269 -15.86 16.43 5.87
C ILE A 269 -15.82 17.91 6.24
N ARG A 270 -16.57 18.30 7.28
CA ARG A 270 -16.45 19.62 7.93
C ARG A 270 -15.53 19.47 9.13
N VAL A 271 -14.52 20.33 9.24
CA VAL A 271 -13.66 20.46 10.43
C VAL A 271 -13.76 21.90 10.91
N GLU A 272 -14.15 22.10 12.17
CA GLU A 272 -14.10 23.40 12.82
C GLU A 272 -12.92 23.43 13.79
N GLY A 273 -11.99 24.36 13.56
CA GLY A 273 -10.76 24.42 14.34
C GLY A 273 -10.99 24.87 15.77
N VAL A 274 -10.21 24.31 16.68
CA VAL A 274 -10.24 24.57 18.13
C VAL A 274 -8.89 25.09 18.63
N GLU A 275 -8.89 25.77 19.77
CA GLU A 275 -7.66 26.39 20.31
C GLU A 275 -6.59 25.37 20.77
N ARG A 276 -7.03 24.16 21.17
CA ARG A 276 -6.17 23.09 21.67
C ARG A 276 -6.85 21.73 21.53
N LEU A 277 -6.03 20.68 21.54
CA LEU A 277 -6.45 19.28 21.64
C LEU A 277 -5.81 18.61 22.88
N HIS A 278 -6.44 17.54 23.34
CA HIS A 278 -6.12 16.83 24.58
C HIS A 278 -5.59 15.41 24.34
N GLY A 279 -4.96 14.83 25.36
CA GLY A 279 -4.48 13.45 25.36
C GLY A 279 -5.60 12.46 25.69
N VAL A 280 -5.58 11.28 25.05
CA VAL A 280 -6.69 10.30 25.11
C VAL A 280 -6.22 8.88 25.39
N GLU A 281 -7.10 8.05 25.96
CA GLU A 281 -7.01 6.58 25.80
C GLU A 281 -7.92 6.18 24.62
N TYR A 282 -7.40 5.42 23.65
CA TYR A 282 -8.09 5.05 22.42
C TYR A 282 -7.77 3.59 22.01
N ARG A 283 -8.60 2.98 21.16
CA ARG A 283 -8.37 1.62 20.63
C ARG A 283 -8.57 1.60 19.12
N ILE A 284 -7.55 1.20 18.38
CA ILE A 284 -7.54 1.17 16.91
C ILE A 284 -8.57 0.15 16.38
N ILE A 285 -9.30 0.48 15.30
CA ILE A 285 -10.19 -0.47 14.62
C ILE A 285 -9.42 -1.72 14.12
N PRO A 286 -10.06 -2.88 13.89
CA PRO A 286 -9.35 -4.04 13.36
C PRO A 286 -8.89 -3.88 11.90
N ASP A 287 -7.82 -4.58 11.51
CA ASP A 287 -7.29 -4.52 10.14
C ASP A 287 -8.16 -5.34 9.17
N ARG A 288 -9.03 -4.63 8.45
CA ARG A 288 -9.87 -5.21 7.39
C ARG A 288 -9.08 -5.90 6.27
N ILE A 289 -7.81 -5.56 6.03
CA ILE A 289 -7.00 -6.18 4.99
C ILE A 289 -6.39 -7.49 5.49
N GLU A 290 -5.99 -7.55 6.76
CA GLU A 290 -5.63 -8.81 7.44
C GLU A 290 -6.83 -9.76 7.48
N ALA A 291 -7.98 -9.29 7.94
CA ALA A 291 -9.24 -10.06 7.94
C ALA A 291 -9.59 -10.57 6.53
N GLY A 292 -9.60 -9.70 5.51
CA GLY A 292 -9.86 -10.09 4.13
C GLY A 292 -8.84 -11.08 3.56
N THR A 293 -7.57 -10.99 3.97
CA THR A 293 -6.52 -11.95 3.58
C THR A 293 -6.79 -13.33 4.19
N LEU A 294 -7.22 -13.38 5.46
CA LEU A 294 -7.61 -14.63 6.13
C LEU A 294 -8.88 -15.24 5.51
N MET A 295 -9.87 -14.42 5.15
CA MET A 295 -11.07 -14.88 4.41
C MET A 295 -10.69 -15.51 3.06
N ILE A 296 -9.76 -14.89 2.32
CA ILE A 296 -9.26 -15.40 1.03
C ILE A 296 -8.42 -16.66 1.23
N ALA A 297 -7.68 -16.79 2.33
CA ALA A 297 -6.92 -18.01 2.67
C ALA A 297 -7.85 -19.23 2.83
N THR A 298 -8.93 -19.09 3.61
CA THR A 298 -9.95 -20.14 3.76
C THR A 298 -10.67 -20.41 2.44
N ALA A 299 -10.86 -19.41 1.58
CA ALA A 299 -11.43 -19.62 0.25
C ALA A 299 -10.51 -20.43 -0.68
N ALA A 300 -9.19 -20.27 -0.58
CA ALA A 300 -8.21 -20.84 -1.52
C ALA A 300 -7.92 -22.34 -1.31
N VAL A 301 -8.03 -22.84 -0.07
CA VAL A 301 -7.84 -24.28 0.26
C VAL A 301 -9.07 -24.94 0.88
N GLY A 302 -10.17 -24.20 1.03
CA GLY A 302 -11.38 -24.65 1.71
C GLY A 302 -11.28 -24.59 3.25
N GLY A 303 -12.37 -24.98 3.92
CA GLY A 303 -12.42 -25.14 5.36
C GLY A 303 -13.58 -24.40 6.03
N ASP A 304 -13.43 -24.22 7.35
CA ASP A 304 -14.37 -23.54 8.25
C ASP A 304 -13.58 -22.80 9.33
N VAL A 305 -13.41 -21.49 9.13
CA VAL A 305 -12.60 -20.62 10.00
C VAL A 305 -13.46 -19.51 10.59
N MET A 306 -13.39 -19.36 11.92
CA MET A 306 -13.87 -18.19 12.63
C MET A 306 -12.79 -17.10 12.62
N ILE A 307 -13.10 -15.93 12.10
CA ILE A 307 -12.26 -14.74 12.12
C ILE A 307 -12.86 -13.78 13.14
N GLU A 308 -12.17 -13.56 14.26
CA GLU A 308 -12.60 -12.73 15.37
C GLU A 308 -11.97 -11.34 15.34
N GLY A 309 -12.67 -10.37 15.94
CA GLY A 309 -12.22 -8.98 15.97
C GLY A 309 -12.33 -8.36 14.58
N VAL A 310 -13.48 -8.48 13.92
CA VAL A 310 -13.67 -7.98 12.55
C VAL A 310 -15.01 -7.23 12.41
N ARG A 311 -14.99 -6.19 11.58
CA ARG A 311 -16.15 -5.35 11.26
C ARG A 311 -16.64 -5.63 9.84
N ALA A 312 -17.77 -6.33 9.72
CA ALA A 312 -18.33 -6.74 8.43
C ALA A 312 -18.70 -5.55 7.52
N ASP A 313 -19.02 -4.41 8.10
CA ASP A 313 -19.26 -3.13 7.43
C ASP A 313 -18.01 -2.55 6.75
N HIS A 314 -16.80 -2.89 7.22
CA HIS A 314 -15.54 -2.49 6.59
C HIS A 314 -15.17 -3.35 5.37
N LEU A 315 -15.93 -4.41 5.12
CA LEU A 315 -15.61 -5.50 4.18
C LEU A 315 -16.71 -5.79 3.15
N GLY A 316 -17.72 -4.92 3.02
CA GLY A 316 -18.91 -5.14 2.17
C GLY A 316 -18.61 -5.72 0.79
N ALA A 317 -17.82 -5.01 -0.04
CA ALA A 317 -17.46 -5.44 -1.40
C ALA A 317 -16.57 -6.71 -1.45
N VAL A 318 -15.87 -7.05 -0.36
CA VAL A 318 -15.03 -8.26 -0.27
C VAL A 318 -15.89 -9.48 0.06
N ILE A 319 -16.83 -9.32 1.00
CA ILE A 319 -17.81 -10.35 1.36
C ILE A 319 -18.71 -10.68 0.16
N ASP A 320 -19.15 -9.66 -0.56
CA ASP A 320 -19.96 -9.78 -1.79
C ASP A 320 -19.24 -10.61 -2.85
N LYS A 321 -18.01 -10.23 -3.24
CA LYS A 321 -17.22 -10.94 -4.26
C LYS A 321 -16.81 -12.36 -3.86
N LEU A 322 -16.54 -12.61 -2.57
CA LEU A 322 -16.28 -13.98 -2.10
C LEU A 322 -17.56 -14.84 -2.10
N SER A 323 -18.72 -14.26 -1.81
CA SER A 323 -20.00 -14.99 -1.88
C SER A 323 -20.41 -15.28 -3.34
N GLU A 324 -20.12 -14.38 -4.28
CA GLU A 324 -20.24 -14.62 -5.73
C GLU A 324 -19.33 -15.78 -6.20
N ALA A 325 -18.11 -15.86 -5.65
CA ALA A 325 -17.17 -16.97 -5.88
C ALA A 325 -17.61 -18.30 -5.21
N GLY A 326 -18.68 -18.29 -4.41
CA GLY A 326 -19.25 -19.47 -3.75
C GLY A 326 -18.84 -19.68 -2.28
N VAL A 327 -18.16 -18.72 -1.65
CA VAL A 327 -17.76 -18.79 -0.24
C VAL A 327 -18.93 -18.40 0.67
N HIS A 328 -19.30 -19.28 1.61
CA HIS A 328 -20.34 -19.00 2.58
C HIS A 328 -19.79 -18.17 3.74
N ILE A 329 -20.18 -16.89 3.82
CA ILE A 329 -19.74 -15.96 4.87
C ILE A 329 -20.90 -15.62 5.80
N GLU A 330 -20.77 -16.00 7.07
CA GLU A 330 -21.74 -15.77 8.13
C GLU A 330 -21.28 -14.60 9.01
N LYS A 331 -22.14 -13.58 9.16
CA LYS A 331 -21.83 -12.36 9.91
C LYS A 331 -22.30 -12.49 11.35
N LEU A 332 -21.37 -12.44 12.29
CA LEU A 332 -21.61 -12.55 13.74
C LEU A 332 -21.18 -11.25 14.44
N ASN A 333 -21.52 -11.10 15.71
CA ASN A 333 -21.19 -9.89 16.46
C ASN A 333 -19.67 -9.81 16.73
N GLY A 334 -18.97 -8.96 15.97
CA GLY A 334 -17.52 -8.81 16.04
C GLY A 334 -16.70 -9.91 15.35
N SER A 335 -17.35 -10.85 14.64
CA SER A 335 -16.70 -12.00 14.00
C SER A 335 -17.32 -12.33 12.64
N LEU A 336 -16.53 -12.97 11.76
CA LEU A 336 -16.97 -13.55 10.49
C LEU A 336 -16.64 -15.04 10.49
N ARG A 337 -17.60 -15.92 10.25
CA ARG A 337 -17.33 -17.34 9.99
C ARG A 337 -17.30 -17.59 8.49
N VAL A 338 -16.16 -18.03 7.98
CA VAL A 338 -15.87 -18.23 6.57
C VAL A 338 -15.85 -19.73 6.29
N ARG A 339 -16.72 -20.18 5.37
CA ARG A 339 -16.84 -21.59 4.98
C ARG A 339 -16.70 -21.74 3.47
N ALA A 340 -15.78 -22.60 3.04
CA ALA A 340 -15.52 -22.88 1.62
C ALA A 340 -15.33 -24.39 1.42
N SER A 341 -15.86 -24.93 0.33
CA SER A 341 -15.87 -26.37 0.06
C SER A 341 -15.69 -26.67 -1.43
N GLY A 342 -14.62 -27.37 -1.78
CA GLY A 342 -14.23 -27.58 -3.18
C GLY A 342 -13.70 -26.30 -3.83
N GLN A 343 -13.60 -26.32 -5.16
CA GLN A 343 -13.03 -25.21 -5.93
C GLN A 343 -14.01 -24.03 -6.04
N THR A 344 -13.56 -22.83 -5.69
CA THR A 344 -14.29 -21.56 -5.89
C THR A 344 -14.51 -21.26 -7.37
N ARG A 345 -15.44 -20.35 -7.67
CA ARG A 345 -15.75 -19.87 -9.03
C ARG A 345 -14.96 -18.60 -9.34
N ALA A 346 -14.57 -18.44 -10.61
CA ALA A 346 -13.96 -17.20 -11.07
C ALA A 346 -14.97 -16.04 -11.03
N VAL A 347 -14.53 -14.85 -10.57
CA VAL A 347 -15.35 -13.63 -10.45
C VAL A 347 -14.56 -12.40 -10.89
N ASP A 348 -15.23 -11.48 -11.60
CA ASP A 348 -14.59 -10.24 -12.06
C ASP A 348 -14.48 -9.22 -10.92
N VAL A 349 -13.34 -8.54 -10.81
CA VAL A 349 -13.05 -7.60 -9.73
C VAL A 349 -12.53 -6.29 -10.30
N THR A 350 -13.13 -5.17 -9.89
CA THR A 350 -12.61 -3.83 -10.18
C THR A 350 -12.29 -3.13 -8.87
N THR A 351 -11.05 -2.70 -8.69
CA THR A 351 -10.66 -1.93 -7.51
C THR A 351 -11.19 -0.50 -7.58
N LEU A 352 -11.56 0.05 -6.43
CA LEU A 352 -12.10 1.40 -6.28
C LEU A 352 -11.73 1.95 -4.87
N PRO A 353 -11.84 3.27 -4.65
CA PRO A 353 -11.94 3.82 -3.29
C PRO A 353 -13.10 3.20 -2.50
N PHE A 354 -13.01 3.21 -1.17
CA PHE A 354 -14.06 2.70 -0.29
C PHE A 354 -15.39 3.46 -0.51
N PRO A 355 -16.56 2.79 -0.57
CA PRO A 355 -16.84 1.40 -0.15
C PRO A 355 -16.62 0.30 -1.22
N GLY A 356 -15.97 0.62 -2.35
CA GLY A 356 -15.66 -0.37 -3.39
C GLY A 356 -14.56 -1.37 -3.00
N PHE A 357 -14.23 -2.30 -3.91
CA PHE A 357 -13.25 -3.35 -3.63
C PHE A 357 -11.84 -2.76 -3.43
N PRO A 358 -11.16 -3.03 -2.29
CA PRO A 358 -9.90 -2.37 -1.98
C PRO A 358 -8.73 -2.96 -2.78
N THR A 359 -7.93 -2.08 -3.40
CA THR A 359 -6.64 -2.41 -4.04
C THR A 359 -5.71 -3.23 -3.12
N ASP A 360 -5.79 -3.04 -1.81
CA ASP A 360 -4.95 -3.76 -0.82
C ASP A 360 -5.31 -5.25 -0.63
N LEU A 361 -6.38 -5.75 -1.27
CA LEU A 361 -6.74 -7.17 -1.38
C LEU A 361 -6.69 -7.70 -2.83
N GLN A 362 -6.32 -6.88 -3.82
CA GLN A 362 -6.34 -7.26 -5.23
C GLN A 362 -5.39 -8.43 -5.53
N ALA A 363 -4.18 -8.42 -4.96
CA ALA A 363 -3.18 -9.47 -5.18
C ALA A 363 -3.62 -10.81 -4.56
N GLN A 364 -4.17 -10.77 -3.35
CA GLN A 364 -4.66 -11.93 -2.62
C GLN A 364 -5.85 -12.55 -3.36
N MET A 365 -6.77 -11.71 -3.85
CA MET A 365 -7.88 -12.15 -4.70
C MET A 365 -7.39 -12.73 -6.04
N MET A 366 -6.31 -12.19 -6.62
CA MET A 366 -5.68 -12.79 -7.81
C MET A 366 -5.13 -14.20 -7.56
N ALA A 367 -4.52 -14.44 -6.39
CA ALA A 367 -4.06 -15.78 -6.00
C ALA A 367 -5.22 -16.78 -5.86
N LEU A 368 -6.36 -16.36 -5.30
CA LEU A 368 -7.58 -17.17 -5.26
C LEU A 368 -8.13 -17.43 -6.67
N MET A 369 -8.19 -16.41 -7.52
CA MET A 369 -8.68 -16.55 -8.90
C MET A 369 -7.80 -17.47 -9.74
N ALA A 370 -6.48 -17.52 -9.48
CA ALA A 370 -5.55 -18.43 -10.15
C ALA A 370 -5.85 -19.92 -9.89
N VAL A 371 -6.57 -20.26 -8.82
CA VAL A 371 -7.05 -21.63 -8.52
C VAL A 371 -8.58 -21.78 -8.60
N SER A 372 -9.30 -20.74 -9.04
CA SER A 372 -10.76 -20.74 -9.13
C SER A 372 -11.27 -21.18 -10.50
N LYS A 373 -12.35 -21.96 -10.55
CA LYS A 373 -12.91 -22.49 -11.79
C LYS A 373 -13.46 -21.39 -12.68
N GLY A 374 -12.76 -21.11 -13.77
CA GLY A 374 -13.23 -20.24 -14.86
C GLY A 374 -12.13 -19.32 -15.40
N VAL A 375 -12.57 -18.16 -15.91
CA VAL A 375 -11.73 -17.01 -16.26
C VAL A 375 -12.34 -15.79 -15.57
N SER A 376 -11.50 -14.93 -15.02
CA SER A 376 -11.86 -13.67 -14.37
C SER A 376 -10.98 -12.52 -14.84
N ILE A 377 -11.53 -11.31 -14.85
CA ILE A 377 -10.84 -10.07 -15.16
C ILE A 377 -10.68 -9.25 -13.88
N LEU A 378 -9.43 -8.95 -13.51
CA LEU A 378 -9.09 -8.11 -12.36
C LEU A 378 -8.56 -6.77 -12.86
N THR A 379 -9.36 -5.71 -12.74
CA THR A 379 -9.01 -4.34 -13.15
C THR A 379 -8.61 -3.50 -11.94
N GLU A 380 -7.41 -2.93 -11.97
CA GLU A 380 -6.86 -2.07 -10.92
C GLU A 380 -6.93 -0.60 -11.34
N LYS A 381 -7.83 0.18 -10.71
CA LYS A 381 -8.07 1.60 -11.03
C LYS A 381 -7.41 2.59 -10.06
N VAL A 382 -6.92 2.13 -8.91
CA VAL A 382 -6.27 2.97 -7.88
C VAL A 382 -4.76 3.05 -8.13
N TYR A 383 -4.14 1.92 -8.47
CA TYR A 383 -2.70 1.83 -8.79
C TYR A 383 -2.46 0.93 -10.02
N PRO A 384 -2.73 1.38 -11.27
CA PRO A 384 -2.79 0.51 -12.46
C PRO A 384 -1.55 -0.36 -12.77
N GLU A 385 -0.40 -0.08 -12.16
CA GLU A 385 0.84 -0.86 -12.27
C GLU A 385 1.01 -1.94 -11.18
N ARG A 386 0.07 -2.10 -10.25
CA ARG A 386 0.14 -3.01 -9.10
C ARG A 386 -0.06 -4.49 -9.48
N PHE A 387 0.79 -4.99 -10.37
CA PHE A 387 0.70 -6.35 -10.91
C PHE A 387 2.04 -7.12 -10.82
N MET A 388 2.98 -6.64 -10.00
CA MET A 388 4.32 -7.24 -9.85
C MET A 388 4.31 -8.70 -9.36
N HIS A 389 3.22 -9.15 -8.74
CA HIS A 389 3.04 -10.55 -8.32
C HIS A 389 2.71 -11.51 -9.47
N ILE A 390 2.33 -11.03 -10.67
CA ILE A 390 1.95 -11.88 -11.81
C ILE A 390 3.12 -12.77 -12.25
N SER A 391 4.36 -12.26 -12.29
CA SER A 391 5.52 -13.07 -12.69
C SER A 391 5.77 -14.24 -11.75
N GLU A 392 5.59 -14.03 -10.45
CA GLU A 392 5.79 -15.05 -9.43
C GLU A 392 4.65 -16.08 -9.41
N LEU A 393 3.39 -15.64 -9.52
CA LEU A 393 2.25 -16.54 -9.67
C LEU A 393 2.35 -17.38 -10.95
N ASN A 394 2.73 -16.79 -12.09
CA ASN A 394 2.93 -17.53 -13.33
C ASN A 394 4.11 -18.51 -13.25
N ARG A 395 5.14 -18.21 -12.44
CA ARG A 395 6.25 -19.13 -12.17
C ARG A 395 5.88 -20.25 -11.20
N MET A 396 4.82 -20.06 -10.41
CA MET A 396 4.07 -21.12 -9.72
C MET A 396 3.03 -21.82 -10.63
N GLY A 397 3.08 -21.61 -11.95
CA GLY A 397 2.21 -22.28 -12.93
C GLY A 397 0.83 -21.64 -13.14
N ALA A 398 0.55 -20.46 -12.58
CA ALA A 398 -0.69 -19.75 -12.86
C ALA A 398 -0.81 -19.33 -14.35
N SER A 399 -2.04 -19.15 -14.83
CA SER A 399 -2.33 -18.71 -16.20
C SER A 399 -2.87 -17.28 -16.21
N ILE A 400 -1.97 -16.30 -16.01
CA ILE A 400 -2.33 -14.88 -15.88
C ILE A 400 -1.67 -14.04 -16.98
N MET A 401 -2.48 -13.22 -17.68
CA MET A 401 -2.02 -12.27 -18.70
C MET A 401 -2.42 -10.84 -18.31
N ARG A 402 -1.47 -9.90 -18.29
CA ARG A 402 -1.73 -8.48 -18.03
C ARG A 402 -2.01 -7.73 -19.33
N GLU A 403 -3.08 -6.95 -19.36
CA GLU A 403 -3.40 -5.99 -20.43
C GLU A 403 -3.68 -4.61 -19.81
N GLY A 404 -2.67 -3.73 -19.83
CA GLY A 404 -2.76 -2.38 -19.26
C GLY A 404 -3.10 -2.39 -17.76
N ALA A 405 -4.25 -1.79 -17.41
CA ALA A 405 -4.75 -1.73 -16.04
C ALA A 405 -5.52 -2.98 -15.59
N SER A 406 -5.62 -4.02 -16.43
CA SER A 406 -6.34 -5.25 -16.14
C SER A 406 -5.44 -6.48 -16.24
N ALA A 407 -5.84 -7.55 -15.56
CA ALA A 407 -5.26 -8.87 -15.70
C ALA A 407 -6.36 -9.92 -15.94
N ILE A 408 -6.19 -10.70 -16.99
CA ILE A 408 -7.02 -11.87 -17.32
C ILE A 408 -6.40 -13.06 -16.59
N VAL A 409 -7.13 -13.61 -15.62
CA VAL A 409 -6.73 -14.77 -14.83
C VAL A 409 -7.58 -15.96 -15.27
N LYS A 410 -6.96 -16.95 -15.89
CA LYS A 410 -7.56 -18.26 -16.10
C LYS A 410 -7.14 -19.16 -14.94
N GLY A 411 -8.10 -19.71 -14.21
CA GLY A 411 -7.80 -20.63 -13.12
C GLY A 411 -7.25 -21.95 -13.63
N VAL A 412 -6.28 -22.50 -12.90
CA VAL A 412 -5.73 -23.85 -13.08
C VAL A 412 -6.27 -24.80 -12.03
N GLU A 413 -6.06 -26.10 -12.21
CA GLU A 413 -6.52 -27.13 -11.25
C GLU A 413 -5.70 -27.09 -9.95
N GLN A 414 -4.40 -26.81 -10.05
CA GLN A 414 -3.48 -26.64 -8.92
C GLN A 414 -2.28 -25.79 -9.37
N LEU A 415 -1.66 -25.05 -8.43
CA LEU A 415 -0.37 -24.37 -8.66
C LEU A 415 0.79 -25.33 -8.36
N SER A 416 2.00 -25.02 -8.83
CA SER A 416 3.24 -25.70 -8.45
C SER A 416 4.03 -24.84 -7.46
N GLY A 417 4.52 -25.45 -6.38
CA GLY A 417 5.45 -24.81 -5.47
C GLY A 417 6.75 -24.43 -6.17
N ALA A 418 7.30 -23.27 -5.81
CA ALA A 418 8.53 -22.73 -6.38
C ALA A 418 9.28 -21.82 -5.37
N PRO A 419 10.59 -21.58 -5.52
CA PRO A 419 11.30 -20.59 -4.72
C PRO A 419 10.97 -19.18 -5.21
N VAL A 420 10.28 -18.37 -4.40
CA VAL A 420 9.55 -17.13 -4.72
C VAL A 420 10.11 -15.93 -3.96
N THR A 421 9.99 -14.73 -4.54
CA THR A 421 10.39 -13.47 -3.86
C THR A 421 9.22 -12.48 -3.83
N ALA A 422 8.94 -11.93 -2.65
CA ALA A 422 7.96 -10.87 -2.46
C ALA A 422 8.38 -9.55 -3.16
N PRO A 423 7.52 -8.95 -4.02
CA PRO A 423 7.80 -7.63 -4.60
C PRO A 423 7.13 -6.46 -3.84
N ASP A 424 6.09 -6.70 -3.04
CA ASP A 424 5.46 -5.71 -2.15
C ASP A 424 4.68 -6.37 -0.99
N LEU A 425 4.23 -5.55 -0.04
CA LEU A 425 3.50 -5.95 1.19
C LEU A 425 2.23 -6.79 0.94
N ARG A 426 1.46 -6.55 -0.12
CA ARG A 426 0.22 -7.32 -0.38
C ARG A 426 0.46 -8.45 -1.38
N ALA A 427 1.43 -8.28 -2.29
CA ALA A 427 1.96 -9.37 -3.09
C ALA A 427 2.59 -10.49 -2.25
N SER A 428 3.34 -10.19 -1.18
CA SER A 428 3.92 -11.21 -0.30
C SER A 428 2.84 -12.10 0.34
N ALA A 429 1.77 -11.49 0.87
CA ALA A 429 0.63 -12.24 1.40
C ALA A 429 -0.08 -13.07 0.32
N ALA A 430 -0.27 -12.52 -0.89
CA ALA A 430 -0.83 -13.27 -2.01
C ALA A 430 -0.01 -14.52 -2.37
N LEU A 431 1.33 -14.42 -2.29
CA LEU A 431 2.25 -15.52 -2.55
C LEU A 431 2.27 -16.54 -1.40
N VAL A 432 2.04 -16.12 -0.14
CA VAL A 432 1.72 -17.06 0.95
C VAL A 432 0.46 -17.86 0.62
N LEU A 433 -0.63 -17.20 0.21
CA LEU A 433 -1.90 -17.88 -0.07
C LEU A 433 -1.79 -18.82 -1.29
N ALA A 434 -1.08 -18.40 -2.34
CA ALA A 434 -0.76 -19.25 -3.49
C ALA A 434 0.02 -20.50 -3.07
N GLY A 435 0.97 -20.36 -2.14
CA GLY A 435 1.75 -21.48 -1.60
C GLY A 435 0.92 -22.50 -0.82
N LEU A 436 -0.19 -22.08 -0.18
CA LEU A 436 -1.11 -23.01 0.50
C LEU A 436 -1.83 -23.93 -0.50
N ALA A 437 -2.24 -23.37 -1.66
CA ALA A 437 -2.98 -24.06 -2.71
C ALA A 437 -2.09 -24.74 -3.77
N ALA A 438 -0.77 -24.55 -3.70
CA ALA A 438 0.19 -25.20 -4.59
C ALA A 438 0.49 -26.65 -4.16
N ASP A 439 0.89 -27.49 -5.13
CA ASP A 439 1.55 -28.77 -4.89
C ASP A 439 3.00 -28.58 -4.43
N ASN A 440 3.57 -29.58 -3.76
CA ASN A 440 4.94 -29.56 -3.21
C ASN A 440 5.17 -28.40 -2.22
N GLN A 441 6.27 -27.65 -2.36
CA GLN A 441 6.71 -26.62 -1.44
C GLN A 441 7.07 -25.31 -2.16
N THR A 442 6.68 -24.19 -1.55
CA THR A 442 7.03 -22.82 -1.97
C THR A 442 7.99 -22.23 -0.94
N GLU A 443 9.16 -21.75 -1.37
CA GLU A 443 10.07 -20.96 -0.51
C GLU A 443 9.84 -19.48 -0.75
N LEU A 444 9.11 -18.78 0.10
CA LEU A 444 8.92 -17.33 0.00
C LEU A 444 10.07 -16.57 0.69
N SER A 445 10.77 -15.75 -0.07
CA SER A 445 11.79 -14.78 0.36
C SER A 445 11.27 -13.34 0.27
N GLY A 446 12.00 -12.38 0.87
CA GLY A 446 11.57 -10.96 0.93
C GLY A 446 10.57 -10.68 2.06
N LEU A 447 10.71 -11.35 3.21
CA LEU A 447 9.76 -11.27 4.31
C LEU A 447 9.66 -9.88 4.94
N GLU A 448 10.70 -9.05 4.80
CA GLU A 448 10.70 -7.64 5.20
C GLU A 448 9.62 -6.81 4.49
N HIS A 449 9.05 -7.30 3.38
CA HIS A 449 7.85 -6.70 2.78
C HIS A 449 6.56 -7.13 3.47
N LEU A 450 6.43 -8.40 3.90
CA LEU A 450 5.26 -8.91 4.64
C LEU A 450 5.14 -8.29 6.04
N GLU A 451 6.25 -8.23 6.77
CA GLU A 451 6.34 -7.75 8.16
C GLU A 451 6.04 -6.26 8.33
N ARG A 452 5.98 -5.50 7.23
CA ARG A 452 5.56 -4.09 7.22
C ARG A 452 4.05 -3.90 7.41
N GLY A 453 3.25 -4.96 7.40
CA GLY A 453 1.79 -4.82 7.52
C GLY A 453 0.97 -6.10 7.71
N TYR A 454 1.60 -7.18 8.17
CA TYR A 454 0.93 -8.31 8.81
C TYR A 454 1.72 -8.72 10.06
N GLN A 455 1.04 -8.98 11.17
CA GLN A 455 1.68 -9.38 12.42
C GLN A 455 1.77 -10.91 12.50
N ARG A 456 2.82 -11.50 11.91
CA ARG A 456 3.08 -12.95 11.92
C ARG A 456 1.93 -13.76 11.29
N LEU A 457 1.60 -13.40 10.04
CA LEU A 457 0.54 -14.05 9.24
C LEU A 457 0.72 -15.58 9.18
N GLU A 458 1.97 -16.04 9.12
CA GLU A 458 2.32 -17.46 9.15
C GLU A 458 1.82 -18.15 10.43
N GLN A 459 1.87 -17.49 11.59
CA GLN A 459 1.40 -18.06 12.85
C GLN A 459 -0.13 -18.08 12.93
N GLN A 460 -0.81 -17.05 12.42
CA GLN A 460 -2.28 -17.02 12.32
C GLN A 460 -2.80 -18.13 11.40
N LEU A 461 -2.12 -18.39 10.27
CA LEU A 461 -2.48 -19.46 9.34
C LEU A 461 -2.17 -20.84 9.93
N VAL A 462 -1.02 -21.03 10.58
CA VAL A 462 -0.66 -22.28 11.28
C VAL A 462 -1.65 -22.60 12.41
N GLN A 463 -2.17 -21.59 13.12
CA GLN A 463 -3.22 -21.73 14.15
C GLN A 463 -4.53 -22.35 13.62
N VAL A 464 -4.79 -22.29 12.30
CA VAL A 464 -5.92 -22.98 11.64
C VAL A 464 -5.49 -24.11 10.69
N GLY A 465 -4.28 -24.66 10.89
CA GLY A 465 -3.84 -25.89 10.23
C GLY A 465 -3.01 -25.71 8.93
N ALA A 466 -2.63 -24.47 8.58
CA ALA A 466 -1.72 -24.25 7.45
C ALA A 466 -0.32 -24.82 7.74
N LYS A 467 0.35 -25.35 6.71
CA LYS A 467 1.69 -25.96 6.80
C LYS A 467 2.77 -24.96 6.40
N ILE A 468 3.04 -23.98 7.27
CA ILE A 468 4.09 -22.98 7.06
C ILE A 468 5.20 -23.16 8.12
N ARG A 469 6.46 -23.10 7.71
CA ARG A 469 7.62 -22.96 8.60
C ARG A 469 8.43 -21.73 8.21
N ARG A 470 8.86 -20.92 9.18
CA ARG A 470 9.92 -19.93 8.94
C ARG A 470 11.28 -20.63 9.09
N LEU A 471 12.15 -20.47 8.10
CA LEU A 471 13.53 -20.94 8.15
C LEU A 471 14.41 -19.78 8.63
N GLY A 472 15.15 -20.02 9.72
CA GLY A 472 16.13 -19.07 10.26
C GLY A 472 17.45 -19.09 9.48
N GLN A 473 18.43 -18.32 9.96
CA GLN A 473 19.74 -18.22 9.31
C GLN A 473 20.61 -19.48 9.46
N ASP A 474 20.30 -20.35 10.44
CA ASP A 474 21.08 -21.55 10.80
C ASP A 474 20.43 -22.89 10.36
N GLU A 475 19.34 -22.87 9.59
CA GLU A 475 18.56 -24.08 9.18
C GLU A 475 18.51 -24.30 7.64
N GLN A 476 19.68 -24.35 6.97
CA GLN A 476 19.81 -24.73 5.55
C GLN A 476 20.84 -25.86 5.38
#